data_AF-A0A6L2PUC5-F1
#
_entry.id   AF-A0A6L2PUC5-F1
#
_cell.length_a   1.000
_cell.length_b   1.000
_cell.length_c   1.000
_cell.angle_alpha   90.00
_cell.angle_beta   90.00
_cell.angle_gamma   90.00
#
_symmetry.space_group_name_H-M   'P 1'
#
loop_
_entity.id
_entity.type
_entity.pdbx_description
1 polymer ?
#
loop_
_entity_poly.entity_id
_entity_poly.type
_entity_poly.pdbx_seq_one_letter_code
_entity_poly.pdbx_strand_id
1 'polypeptide(L)' 'AADNENARPHTSLKTEEAIIELGRTVLPHPPYIPDLIPSDCHLSEDAIRGKSFRSDDEFSEEKKK' A
#
# COMPACT_ATOMS: atom_id res chain seq x y z
N ALA A 1 19.59 -14.76 0.44
CA ALA A 1 18.69 -14.09 1.39
C ALA A 1 17.98 -13.00 0.60
N ALA A 2 16.80 -13.32 0.08
CA ALA A 2 15.97 -12.36 -0.62
C ALA A 2 14.99 -11.81 0.41
N ASP A 3 15.44 -10.79 1.14
CA ASP A 3 14.59 -9.98 2.01
C ASP A 3 13.56 -9.29 1.13
N ASN A 4 12.45 -9.98 0.88
CA ASN A 4 11.26 -9.30 0.47
C ASN A 4 10.72 -8.60 1.72
N GLU A 5 10.90 -7.29 1.79
CA GLU A 5 10.04 -6.45 2.60
C GLU A 5 8.67 -6.38 1.92
N ASN A 6 8.02 -7.54 1.69
CA ASN A 6 6.65 -7.59 1.22
C ASN A 6 5.75 -7.17 2.38
N ALA A 7 5.72 -5.86 2.62
CA ALA A 7 4.88 -5.13 3.56
C ALA A 7 4.45 -6.00 4.76
N ARG A 8 5.39 -6.18 5.70
CA ARG A 8 5.33 -7.06 6.90
C ARG A 8 3.97 -7.19 7.62
N PRO A 9 3.07 -6.18 7.71
CA PRO A 9 1.73 -6.39 8.26
C PRO A 9 0.83 -7.34 7.44
N HIS A 10 1.04 -7.48 6.13
CA HIS A 10 0.19 -8.28 5.25
C HIS A 10 0.49 -9.79 5.29
N THR A 11 1.65 -10.17 5.82
CA THR A 11 2.06 -11.57 6.04
C THR A 11 1.97 -11.96 7.52
N SER A 12 1.35 -11.13 8.37
CA SER A 12 1.09 -11.46 9.76
C SER A 12 -0.04 -12.47 9.83
N LEU A 13 0.09 -13.48 10.69
CA LEU A 13 -0.95 -14.50 10.92
C LEU A 13 -2.33 -13.87 11.19
N LYS A 14 -2.37 -12.78 11.96
CA LYS A 14 -3.62 -12.05 12.25
C LYS A 14 -4.30 -11.51 11.00
N THR A 15 -3.50 -11.06 10.03
CA THR A 15 -4.01 -10.54 8.76
C THR A 15 -4.47 -11.68 7.87
N GLU A 16 -3.75 -12.80 7.84
CA GLU A 16 -4.16 -14.00 7.11
C GLU A 16 -5.48 -14.57 7.65
N GLU A 17 -5.64 -14.64 8.97
CA GLU A 17 -6.88 -15.05 9.64
C GLU A 17 -8.05 -14.12 9.25
N ALA A 18 -7.86 -12.80 9.27
CA ALA A 18 -8.87 -11.83 8.88
C ALA A 18 -9.24 -11.93 7.38
N ILE A 19 -8.28 -12.25 6.51
CA ILE A 19 -8.51 -12.45 5.08
C ILE A 19 -9.38 -13.69 4.85
N ILE A 20 -9.12 -14.78 5.57
CA ILE A 20 -9.92 -16.01 5.52
C ILE A 20 -11.33 -15.75 6.07
N GLU A 21 -11.45 -15.04 7.19
CA GLU A 21 -12.75 -14.66 7.76
C GLU A 21 -13.59 -13.82 6.77
N LEU A 22 -12.94 -12.94 6.01
CA LEU A 22 -13.59 -12.14 4.97
C LEU A 22 -13.84 -12.93 3.67
N GLY A 23 -13.50 -14.22 3.61
CA GLY A 23 -13.69 -15.09 2.45
C GLY A 23 -12.80 -14.75 1.27
N ARG A 24 -11.65 -14.10 1.50
CA ARG A 24 -10.69 -13.70 0.48
C ARG A 24 -9.51 -14.67 0.44
N THR A 25 -8.89 -14.79 -0.73
CA THR A 25 -7.69 -15.62 -0.92
C THR A 25 -6.51 -14.74 -1.27
N VAL A 26 -5.34 -15.05 -0.70
CA VAL A 26 -4.09 -14.37 -1.01
C VAL A 26 -3.48 -15.04 -2.23
N LEU A 27 -3.35 -14.30 -3.34
CA LEU A 27 -2.62 -14.77 -4.50
C LEU A 27 -1.11 -14.71 -4.19
N PRO A 28 -0.31 -15.74 -4.50
CA PRO A 28 1.14 -15.68 -4.29
C PRO A 28 1.72 -14.54 -5.13
N HIS A 29 2.27 -13.54 -4.45
CA HIS A 29 2.95 -12.42 -5.08
C HIS A 29 4.47 -12.62 -4.97
N PRO A 30 5.25 -12.37 -6.03
CA PRO A 30 6.70 -12.38 -5.93
C PRO A 30 7.19 -11.35 -4.90
N PRO A 31 8.44 -11.47 -4.41
CA PRO A 31 9.13 -10.40 -3.70
C PRO A 31 8.88 -9.04 -4.36
N TYR A 32 8.42 -8.07 -3.57
CA TYR A 32 7.97 -6.75 -4.01
C TYR A 32 8.92 -6.13 -5.07
N ILE A 33 8.41 -5.91 -6.30
CA ILE A 33 9.12 -5.18 -7.36
C ILE A 33 8.35 -3.88 -7.61
N PRO A 34 8.88 -2.73 -7.16
CA PRO A 34 8.14 -1.46 -7.15
C PRO A 34 7.65 -1.03 -8.53
N ASP A 35 8.43 -1.26 -9.59
CA ASP A 35 8.10 -0.82 -10.95
C ASP A 35 7.01 -1.66 -11.65
N LEU A 36 6.59 -2.80 -11.09
CA LEU A 36 5.63 -3.70 -11.73
C LEU A 36 4.17 -3.47 -11.34
N ILE A 37 3.89 -2.66 -10.32
CA ILE A 37 2.53 -2.40 -9.88
C ILE A 37 2.18 -0.95 -10.25
N PRO A 38 1.26 -0.71 -11.21
CA PRO A 38 0.85 0.63 -11.62
C PRO A 38 0.33 1.48 -10.46
N SER A 39 -0.14 0.87 -9.37
CA SER A 39 -0.57 1.57 -8.16
C SER A 39 0.58 2.22 -7.39
N ASP A 40 1.74 1.59 -7.37
CA ASP A 40 2.81 1.92 -6.44
C ASP A 40 3.71 3.05 -6.95
N CYS A 41 3.80 3.24 -8.27
CA CYS A 41 4.63 4.29 -8.85
C CYS A 41 3.85 5.47 -9.45
N HIS A 42 2.51 5.40 -9.57
CA HIS A 42 1.80 6.38 -10.39
C HIS A 42 0.56 7.03 -9.75
N LEU A 43 0.04 6.54 -8.61
CA LEU A 43 -1.33 6.91 -8.23
C LEU A 43 -1.53 8.15 -7.36
N SER A 44 -0.51 8.89 -6.94
CA SER A 44 -0.78 10.14 -6.19
C SER A 44 0.36 11.15 -6.13
N GLU A 45 1.56 10.78 -6.55
CA GLU A 45 2.73 11.64 -6.36
C GLU A 45 2.64 12.89 -7.22
N ASP A 46 2.15 12.78 -8.45
CA ASP A 46 1.96 13.91 -9.36
C ASP A 46 0.95 14.95 -8.82
N ALA A 47 -0.12 14.49 -8.17
CA ALA A 47 -1.18 15.36 -7.67
C ALA A 47 -0.75 16.14 -6.42
N ILE A 48 0.16 15.59 -5.61
CA ILE A 48 0.61 16.19 -4.34
C ILE A 48 1.98 16.86 -4.43
N ARG A 49 2.73 16.62 -5.52
CA ARG A 49 4.08 17.17 -5.70
C ARG A 49 4.06 18.70 -5.65
N GLY A 50 4.90 19.27 -4.79
CA GLY A 50 5.07 20.72 -4.64
C GLY A 50 4.01 21.40 -3.77
N LYS A 51 3.05 20.66 -3.21
CA LYS A 51 2.09 21.18 -2.24
C LYS A 51 2.66 21.07 -0.82
N SER A 52 2.52 22.13 -0.02
CA SER A 52 2.85 22.14 1.40
C SER A 52 1.57 22.13 2.22
N PHE A 53 1.43 21.17 3.13
CA PHE A 53 0.27 21.04 4.01
C PHE A 53 0.60 21.57 5.39
N ARG A 54 -0.36 22.26 6.04
CA ARG A 54 -0.20 22.80 7.39
C ARG A 54 -0.72 21.86 8.47
N SER A 55 -1.52 20.86 8.10
CA SER A 55 -2.05 19.82 8.97
C SER A 55 -2.30 18.50 8.23
N ASP A 56 -2.41 17.42 8.99
CA ASP A 56 -2.77 16.09 8.46
C ASP A 56 -4.21 16.05 7.91
N ASP A 57 -5.11 16.85 8.47
CA ASP A 57 -6.48 17.01 7.95
C ASP A 57 -6.48 17.58 6.54
N GLU A 58 -5.66 18.60 6.27
CA GLU A 58 -5.54 19.22 4.94
C GLU A 58 -5.00 18.23 3.90
N PHE A 59 -4.01 17.42 4.29
CA PHE A 59 -3.47 16.37 3.45
C PHE A 59 -4.50 15.27 3.15
N SER A 60 -5.27 14.87 4.16
CA SER A 60 -6.28 13.81 4.04
C SER A 60 -7.42 14.19 3.10
N GLU A 61 -7.87 15.45 3.17
CA GLU A 61 -8.89 15.96 2.26
C GLU A 61 -8.36 16.05 0.81
N GLU A 62 -7.10 16.44 0.60
CA GLU A 62 -6.50 16.47 -0.74
C GLU A 62 -6.32 15.05 -1.32
N LYS A 63 -5.97 14.07 -0.48
CA LYS A 63 -5.86 12.65 -0.88
C LYS A 63 -7.19 12.00 -1.23
N LYS A 64 -8.31 12.57 -0.76
CA LYS A 64 -9.67 12.08 -1.01
C LYS A 64 -10.27 12.61 -2.32
N LYS A 65 -9.63 13.61 -2.91
CA LYS A 65 -10.01 14.18 -4.20
C LYS A 65 -9.63 13.27 -5.37
#